data_AF-A0ABD5YU56-F1
#
_entry.id   AF-A0ABD5YU56-F1
#
_cell.length_a   1.000
_cell.length_b   1.000
_cell.length_c   1.000
_cell.angle_alpha   90.00
_cell.angle_beta   90.00
_cell.angle_gamma   90.00
#
_symmetry.space_group_name_H-M   'P 1'
#
loop_
_entity.id
_entity.type
_entity.pdbx_description
1 polymer ?
#
loop_
_entity_poly.entity_id
_entity_poly.type
_entity_poly.pdbx_seq_one_letter_code
_entity_poly.pdbx_strand_id
1 'polypeptide(L)'
;MFCRSSRWDALGRQRSPTSTGSSPWTHLVKRDIPEMKRSRRTPEQIEDVSECLHLTNRQRPEDRSITLSQSGSSVTHTTISDVEALREGRTATVQNSTDHLGDHTFNGVYDPCIVLDFGRVVTARIELELDGPSGGTIDIGYAERLVDGEFNNAVAGSFADQYVMRGDEDGERFRTFSWKGFRYVKLRFSDCFEPTDVSLTAEVTRYPFEELGGFESDDETLNDVFEISRETLRLCSNESIMDTPWREQRQWLGDASAVTLGGIYSCFGDTALPAKFLRQSGANQQVTGLLANVTDTASHNWEGALPDYSLWWVIALWEHYRYTGEDHWIHNFYPQVQSVVQVFVRYVDDSGLLADVPFWPIMDWADLDRRGEFGPLNALFYGALKAVREMARLKGDDHTAELATELRAGIAEGFEKRLYDADRGCLVDANLDGQQVDHVSEHCNVAAIHFGLVDGDTEAEIIDALYESESVDYVEAQPFFTTVVLQALDDTGRFDLALDVLRERWGERMVERGYTSTLEEWTENGSWRDGEFFGIPRSHSHAWSAHPAEFLVRNLTGFEIIEPGCGTVAFDPKETEFEYEVTIPTPEGPIHVSRTDGKVRIDAPPAVTVA
;
A
#
# COMPACT_ATOMS: atom_id res chain seq x y z
N MET A 1 17.31 -29.80 20.86
CA MET A 1 18.73 -29.95 20.46
C MET A 1 18.82 -30.87 19.24
N PHE A 2 18.62 -30.34 18.04
CA PHE A 2 19.32 -30.72 16.80
C PHE A 2 19.01 -29.64 15.77
N CYS A 3 19.88 -28.64 15.80
CA CYS A 3 20.03 -27.63 14.77
C CYS A 3 20.71 -28.29 13.57
N ARG A 4 20.14 -28.19 12.36
CA ARG A 4 20.85 -28.42 11.10
C ARG A 4 20.66 -27.22 10.19
N SER A 5 21.64 -26.34 10.31
CA SER A 5 22.09 -25.45 9.26
C SER A 5 22.34 -26.23 7.96
N SER A 6 21.67 -25.83 6.89
CA SER A 6 22.09 -26.15 5.52
C SER A 6 22.90 -24.98 4.99
N ARG A 7 24.21 -25.21 4.96
CA ARG A 7 25.19 -24.36 4.28
C ARG A 7 24.86 -24.33 2.79
N TRP A 8 24.42 -23.18 2.30
CA TRP A 8 24.49 -22.83 0.89
C TRP A 8 25.87 -22.24 0.60
N ASP A 9 26.87 -23.12 0.43
CA ASP A 9 28.18 -22.72 -0.09
C ASP A 9 28.32 -23.11 -1.57
N ALA A 10 28.59 -22.08 -2.37
CA ALA A 10 29.46 -22.11 -3.54
C ALA A 10 29.07 -23.03 -4.72
N LEU A 11 27.98 -22.71 -5.40
CA LEU A 11 27.94 -22.85 -6.86
C LEU A 11 28.19 -21.48 -7.48
N GLY A 12 29.26 -21.41 -8.28
CA GLY A 12 29.79 -20.17 -8.84
C GLY A 12 28.71 -19.34 -9.51
N ARG A 13 28.60 -18.08 -9.07
CA ARG A 13 27.89 -17.02 -9.79
C ARG A 13 28.59 -16.83 -11.15
N GLN A 14 28.24 -17.65 -12.14
CA GLN A 14 28.23 -17.14 -13.50
C GLN A 14 27.20 -16.02 -13.49
N ARG A 15 27.70 -14.79 -13.59
CA ARG A 15 26.86 -13.64 -13.93
C ARG A 15 26.10 -14.02 -15.18
N SER A 16 24.80 -14.32 -15.03
CA SER A 16 23.87 -14.27 -16.14
C SER A 16 24.15 -12.95 -16.88
N PRO A 17 24.33 -12.94 -18.20
CA PRO A 17 24.37 -11.69 -18.93
C PRO A 17 23.04 -11.00 -18.61
N THR A 18 23.15 -9.92 -17.85
CA THR A 18 22.08 -8.99 -17.57
C THR A 18 21.33 -8.75 -18.86
N SER A 19 20.12 -9.29 -18.97
CA SER A 19 19.14 -8.89 -19.97
C SER A 19 18.71 -7.46 -19.62
N THR A 20 19.62 -6.53 -19.87
CA THR A 20 19.34 -5.10 -19.89
C THR A 20 18.58 -4.85 -21.18
N GLY A 21 17.26 -4.94 -21.07
CA GLY A 21 16.37 -4.86 -22.20
C GLY A 21 15.10 -5.59 -21.84
N SER A 22 14.17 -4.87 -21.22
CA SER A 22 12.76 -5.14 -21.40
C SER A 22 12.58 -5.45 -22.89
N SER A 23 12.09 -6.65 -23.24
CA SER A 23 11.79 -6.97 -24.63
C SER A 23 10.96 -5.81 -25.20
N PRO A 24 11.21 -5.37 -26.45
CA PRO A 24 10.43 -4.27 -27.03
C PRO A 24 8.95 -4.59 -26.84
N TRP A 25 8.19 -3.65 -26.28
CA TRP A 25 6.75 -3.82 -26.04
C TRP A 25 6.08 -4.25 -27.35
N THR A 26 5.83 -5.55 -27.53
CA THR A 26 5.34 -6.10 -28.80
C THR A 26 3.86 -5.82 -29.02
N HIS A 27 3.18 -5.35 -27.96
CA HIS A 27 1.76 -5.02 -27.95
C HIS A 27 1.56 -3.69 -27.20
N LEU A 28 1.48 -2.59 -27.96
CA LEU A 28 1.05 -1.31 -27.41
C LEU A 28 -0.48 -1.32 -27.33
N VAL A 29 -1.02 -1.12 -26.12
CA VAL A 29 -2.45 -0.90 -25.91
C VAL A 29 -2.70 0.60 -25.89
N LYS A 30 -3.81 1.04 -26.49
CA LYS A 30 -4.21 2.45 -26.44
C LYS A 30 -4.44 2.84 -24.97
N ARG A 31 -3.92 3.99 -24.56
CA ARG A 31 -4.23 4.59 -23.26
C ARG A 31 -5.74 4.80 -23.14
N ASP A 32 -6.32 4.25 -22.08
CA ASP A 32 -7.74 4.22 -21.75
C ASP A 32 -8.05 4.90 -20.41
N ILE A 33 -7.06 5.59 -19.84
CA ILE A 33 -7.18 6.43 -18.66
C ILE A 33 -6.92 7.91 -18.99
N PRO A 34 -7.46 8.86 -18.21
CA PRO A 34 -7.22 10.28 -18.41
C PRO A 34 -5.74 10.69 -18.35
N GLU A 35 -5.42 11.88 -18.86
CA GLU A 35 -4.09 12.49 -18.71
C GLU A 35 -3.85 12.91 -17.27
N MET A 36 -2.62 12.70 -16.78
CA MET A 36 -2.27 13.03 -15.40
C MET A 36 -2.36 14.54 -15.15
N LYS A 37 -2.93 14.94 -14.01
CA LYS A 37 -2.91 16.34 -13.56
C LYS A 37 -1.50 16.68 -13.07
N ARG A 38 -1.03 17.88 -13.42
CA ARG A 38 0.26 18.41 -13.00
C ARG A 38 0.08 19.74 -12.28
N SER A 39 0.82 19.92 -11.21
CA SER A 39 0.84 21.16 -10.43
C SER A 39 2.25 21.43 -9.92
N ARG A 40 2.62 22.70 -9.76
CA ARG A 40 3.88 23.08 -9.14
C ARG A 40 3.71 23.28 -7.64
N ARG A 41 4.70 22.83 -6.86
CA ARG A 41 4.83 23.10 -5.43
C ARG A 41 6.24 23.56 -5.09
N THR A 42 6.34 24.32 -4.02
CA THR A 42 7.58 24.70 -3.35
C THR A 42 7.63 24.02 -1.99
N PRO A 43 8.80 23.88 -1.36
CA PRO A 43 8.88 23.37 0.00
C PRO A 43 8.13 24.28 0.97
N GLU A 44 7.48 23.67 1.97
CA GLU A 44 6.74 24.41 2.99
C GLU A 44 7.67 24.97 4.06
N GLN A 45 8.78 24.28 4.32
CA GLN A 45 9.77 24.64 5.34
C GLN A 45 11.21 24.32 4.89
N ILE A 46 12.18 25.04 5.47
CA ILE A 46 13.59 24.67 5.45
C ILE A 46 13.84 23.86 6.73
N GLU A 47 14.12 22.57 6.57
CA GLU A 47 14.29 21.63 7.68
C GLU A 47 15.68 21.77 8.30
N ASP A 48 16.72 21.84 7.47
CA ASP A 48 18.11 21.96 7.92
C ASP A 48 18.94 22.79 6.93
N VAL A 49 19.92 23.51 7.46
CA VAL A 49 20.94 24.24 6.72
C VAL A 49 22.28 23.97 7.38
N SER A 50 23.12 23.22 6.68
CA SER A 50 24.34 22.67 7.23
C SER A 50 25.45 22.60 6.20
N GLU A 51 26.63 22.16 6.63
CA GLU A 51 27.74 21.81 5.73
C GLU A 51 28.27 20.42 6.07
N CYS A 52 28.74 19.70 5.04
CA CYS A 52 29.35 18.39 5.20
C CYS A 52 30.78 18.40 4.64
N LEU A 53 31.66 17.60 5.23
CA LEU A 53 32.99 17.37 4.66
C LEU A 53 32.85 16.63 3.31
N HIS A 54 33.55 17.13 2.30
CA HIS A 54 33.57 16.57 0.97
C HIS A 54 34.32 15.25 0.95
N LEU A 55 33.65 14.17 0.54
CA LEU A 55 34.21 12.82 0.48
C LEU A 55 34.67 12.46 -0.95
N THR A 56 35.97 12.56 -1.21
CA THR A 56 36.63 12.26 -2.51
C THR A 56 36.91 10.77 -2.75
N ASN A 57 37.17 9.97 -1.71
CA ASN A 57 37.54 8.55 -1.86
C ASN A 57 36.37 7.61 -1.53
N ARG A 58 35.57 7.26 -2.55
CA ARG A 58 34.46 6.30 -2.42
C ARG A 58 34.80 4.95 -3.05
N GLN A 59 34.37 3.86 -2.41
CA GLN A 59 34.41 2.53 -3.02
C GLN A 59 33.32 2.34 -4.10
N ARG A 60 32.26 3.17 -4.09
CA ARG A 60 31.12 3.14 -5.03
C ARG A 60 30.75 4.57 -5.46
N PRO A 61 31.43 5.15 -6.47
CA PRO A 61 31.19 6.53 -6.90
C PRO A 61 29.78 6.78 -7.45
N GLU A 62 29.11 5.74 -7.95
CA GLU A 62 27.73 5.77 -8.45
C GLU A 62 26.67 5.82 -7.34
N ASP A 63 27.00 5.42 -6.11
CA ASP A 63 26.07 5.45 -4.98
C ASP A 63 26.18 6.79 -4.25
N ARG A 64 25.15 7.63 -4.42
CA ARG A 64 25.07 8.96 -3.80
C ARG A 64 24.45 8.94 -2.41
N SER A 65 23.80 7.83 -2.03
CA SER A 65 23.04 7.74 -0.78
C SER A 65 23.90 7.99 0.45
N ILE A 66 25.12 7.45 0.48
CA ILE A 66 26.07 7.64 1.58
C ILE A 66 26.38 9.13 1.79
N THR A 67 26.61 9.88 0.73
CA THR A 67 27.01 11.29 0.86
C THR A 67 25.87 12.24 1.12
N LEU A 68 24.69 11.90 0.63
CA LEU A 68 23.47 12.59 1.00
C LEU A 68 23.08 12.30 2.45
N SER A 69 23.38 11.11 2.96
CA SER A 69 23.07 10.71 4.34
C SER A 69 24.12 11.14 5.37
N GLN A 70 25.11 11.96 4.99
CA GLN A 70 26.05 12.54 5.96
C GLN A 70 25.30 13.54 6.84
N SER A 71 25.43 13.38 8.16
CA SER A 71 25.00 14.40 9.12
C SER A 71 25.75 15.70 8.86
N GLY A 72 25.01 16.79 8.87
CA GLY A 72 25.56 18.13 8.70
C GLY A 72 26.22 18.65 9.98
N SER A 73 27.22 19.52 9.83
CA SER A 73 27.64 20.44 10.88
C SER A 73 27.10 21.84 10.62
N SER A 74 27.05 22.69 11.63
CA SER A 74 26.68 24.10 11.44
C SER A 74 27.57 24.77 10.41
N VAL A 75 27.00 25.64 9.58
CA VAL A 75 27.70 26.37 8.54
C VAL A 75 28.79 27.26 9.13
N THR A 76 30.05 26.98 8.81
CA THR A 76 31.22 27.75 9.26
C THR A 76 32.22 28.05 8.14
N HIS A 77 32.30 27.18 7.13
CA HIS A 77 33.27 27.24 6.04
C HIS A 77 32.62 27.57 4.69
N THR A 78 31.36 27.20 4.51
CA THR A 78 30.58 27.43 3.29
C THR A 78 29.78 28.74 3.39
N THR A 79 29.31 29.25 2.26
CA THR A 79 28.35 30.36 2.23
C THR A 79 26.99 29.82 1.82
N ILE A 80 25.95 30.17 2.58
CA ILE A 80 24.54 29.92 2.25
C ILE A 80 23.77 31.19 2.59
N SER A 81 23.10 31.81 1.61
CA SER A 81 22.30 33.01 1.80
C SER A 81 20.92 32.91 1.16
N ASP A 82 19.95 33.62 1.73
CA ASP A 82 18.58 33.70 1.24
C ASP A 82 17.85 32.35 1.10
N VAL A 83 18.23 31.34 1.90
CA VAL A 83 17.65 29.98 1.86
C VAL A 83 16.12 29.94 1.97
N GLU A 84 15.52 30.83 2.77
CA GLU A 84 14.06 30.95 2.91
C GLU A 84 13.36 31.29 1.59
N ALA A 85 14.07 31.91 0.63
CA ALA A 85 13.53 32.23 -0.68
C ALA A 85 13.10 30.97 -1.46
N LEU A 86 13.70 29.81 -1.17
CA LEU A 86 13.34 28.53 -1.81
C LEU A 86 11.88 28.14 -1.54
N ARG A 87 11.29 28.53 -0.40
CA ARG A 87 9.88 28.27 -0.07
C ARG A 87 8.90 29.00 -0.98
N GLU A 88 9.38 30.07 -1.63
CA GLU A 88 8.62 30.86 -2.60
C GLU A 88 9.05 30.56 -4.05
N GLY A 89 9.90 29.54 -4.25
CA GLY A 89 10.45 29.21 -5.57
C GLY A 89 11.41 30.29 -6.10
N ARG A 90 11.96 31.09 -5.19
CA ARG A 90 12.96 32.13 -5.48
C ARG A 90 14.37 31.60 -5.21
N THR A 91 15.36 32.40 -5.57
CA THR A 91 16.77 32.03 -5.54
C THR A 91 17.38 32.12 -4.15
N ALA A 92 18.13 31.10 -3.77
CA ALA A 92 19.14 31.11 -2.71
C ALA A 92 20.53 31.02 -3.35
N THR A 93 21.56 31.51 -2.65
CA THR A 93 22.95 31.44 -3.14
C THR A 93 23.77 30.56 -2.22
N VAL A 94 24.57 29.65 -2.79
CA VAL A 94 25.46 28.76 -2.07
C VAL A 94 26.89 28.82 -2.62
N GLN A 95 27.89 28.54 -1.79
CA GLN A 95 29.28 28.41 -2.22
C GLN A 95 30.03 27.41 -1.33
N ASN A 96 30.79 26.51 -1.96
CA ASN A 96 31.71 25.61 -1.27
C ASN A 96 32.80 26.38 -0.53
N SER A 97 33.41 25.73 0.47
CA SER A 97 34.52 26.36 1.18
C SER A 97 35.72 26.60 0.25
N THR A 98 36.27 27.81 0.30
CA THR A 98 37.42 28.21 -0.53
C THR A 98 38.74 28.27 0.25
N ASP A 99 38.72 27.97 1.57
CA ASP A 99 39.90 28.12 2.45
C ASP A 99 41.13 27.31 1.95
N HIS A 100 40.88 26.17 1.30
CA HIS A 100 41.92 25.33 0.67
C HIS A 100 42.70 26.00 -0.45
N LEU A 101 42.15 27.06 -1.05
CA LEU A 101 42.81 27.82 -2.09
C LEU A 101 43.84 28.81 -1.50
N GLY A 102 43.77 29.09 -0.20
CA GLY A 102 44.59 30.11 0.48
C GLY A 102 45.48 29.62 1.62
N ASP A 103 45.13 28.53 2.31
CA ASP A 103 45.83 28.05 3.52
C ASP A 103 46.21 26.55 3.43
N HIS A 104 47.46 26.23 3.78
CA HIS A 104 48.00 24.86 3.80
C HIS A 104 47.68 24.07 5.09
N THR A 105 46.95 24.65 6.04
CA THR A 105 46.51 23.98 7.29
C THR A 105 45.07 23.43 7.22
N PHE A 106 44.51 23.39 6.02
CA PHE A 106 43.12 23.04 5.74
C PHE A 106 42.73 21.59 6.10
N ASN A 107 41.59 21.42 6.75
CA ASN A 107 41.05 20.12 7.21
C ASN A 107 40.10 19.43 6.22
N GLY A 108 39.88 19.98 5.02
CA GLY A 108 39.14 19.36 3.91
C GLY A 108 37.99 20.21 3.38
N VAL A 109 37.58 19.99 2.12
CA VAL A 109 36.57 20.82 1.41
C VAL A 109 35.21 20.61 2.06
N TYR A 110 34.44 21.68 2.26
CA TYR A 110 33.08 21.60 2.80
C TYR A 110 32.06 21.90 1.71
N ASP A 111 30.99 21.12 1.72
CA ASP A 111 29.85 21.20 0.82
C ASP A 111 28.63 21.75 1.55
N PRO A 112 28.01 22.84 1.08
CA PRO A 112 26.77 23.32 1.68
C PRO A 112 25.65 22.31 1.40
N CYS A 113 24.81 22.10 2.42
CA CYS A 113 23.68 21.21 2.41
C CYS A 113 22.41 21.95 2.85
N ILE A 114 21.30 21.68 2.17
CA ILE A 114 19.98 22.21 2.51
C ILE A 114 18.99 21.06 2.51
N VAL A 115 18.25 20.87 3.60
CA VAL A 115 17.13 19.92 3.68
C VAL A 115 15.82 20.69 3.63
N LEU A 116 14.93 20.27 2.74
CA LEU A 116 13.65 20.89 2.46
C LEU A 116 12.51 19.96 2.88
N ASP A 117 11.52 20.47 3.61
CA ASP A 117 10.29 19.73 3.96
C ASP A 117 9.11 20.25 3.11
N PHE A 118 8.47 19.35 2.38
CA PHE A 118 7.25 19.62 1.59
C PHE A 118 5.96 19.49 2.42
N GLY A 119 6.06 19.26 3.73
CA GLY A 119 4.96 19.14 4.69
C GLY A 119 4.25 17.78 4.65
N ARG A 120 4.26 17.12 3.48
CA ARG A 120 3.67 15.80 3.22
C ARG A 120 4.40 15.06 2.12
N VAL A 121 4.10 13.77 1.98
CA VAL A 121 4.58 12.99 0.84
C VAL A 121 3.94 13.51 -0.46
N VAL A 122 4.75 13.67 -1.50
CA VAL A 122 4.34 14.07 -2.84
C VAL A 122 5.01 13.19 -3.90
N THR A 123 4.35 13.03 -5.04
CA THR A 123 4.87 12.38 -6.26
C THR A 123 5.31 13.44 -7.26
N ALA A 124 6.59 13.79 -7.29
CA ALA A 124 7.04 14.95 -8.07
C ALA A 124 8.36 14.76 -8.81
N ARG A 125 8.53 15.54 -9.88
CA ARG A 125 9.84 15.81 -10.50
C ARG A 125 10.40 17.10 -9.91
N ILE A 126 11.68 17.13 -9.58
CA ILE A 126 12.35 18.36 -9.16
C ILE A 126 12.71 19.17 -10.41
N GLU A 127 12.39 20.46 -10.37
CA GLU A 127 12.77 21.48 -11.35
C GLU A 127 13.71 22.49 -10.67
N LEU A 128 14.90 22.65 -11.23
CA LEU A 128 15.93 23.58 -10.76
C LEU A 128 16.16 24.67 -11.81
N GLU A 129 16.31 25.91 -11.34
CA GLU A 129 17.01 26.96 -12.08
C GLU A 129 18.35 27.23 -11.36
N LEU A 130 19.44 27.23 -12.11
CA LEU A 130 20.81 27.24 -11.58
C LEU A 130 21.64 28.30 -12.31
N ASP A 131 22.51 29.01 -11.60
CA ASP A 131 23.57 29.84 -12.19
C ASP A 131 24.82 29.64 -11.34
N GLY A 132 25.86 29.05 -11.92
CA GLY A 132 27.04 28.61 -11.18
C GLY A 132 28.16 28.12 -12.10
N PRO A 133 29.32 27.77 -11.54
CA PRO A 133 30.51 27.47 -12.33
C PRO A 133 30.39 26.14 -13.09
N SER A 134 31.03 26.06 -14.26
CA SER A 134 31.18 24.81 -15.01
C SER A 134 31.80 23.71 -14.14
N GLY A 135 31.14 22.56 -14.06
CA GLY A 135 31.56 21.42 -13.24
C GLY A 135 31.05 21.46 -11.80
N GLY A 136 30.50 22.58 -11.34
CA GLY A 136 29.76 22.63 -10.08
C GLY A 136 28.59 21.65 -10.13
N THR A 137 28.39 20.92 -9.03
CA THR A 137 27.54 19.74 -8.99
C THR A 137 26.51 19.86 -7.88
N ILE A 138 25.27 19.49 -8.17
CA ILE A 138 24.21 19.33 -7.18
C ILE A 138 23.77 17.87 -7.12
N ASP A 139 23.89 17.28 -5.93
CA ASP A 139 23.27 16.00 -5.57
C ASP A 139 21.90 16.29 -4.95
N ILE A 140 20.87 15.57 -5.39
CA ILE A 140 19.49 15.69 -4.90
C ILE A 140 19.11 14.36 -4.27
N GLY A 141 18.85 14.33 -2.96
CA GLY A 141 18.37 13.15 -2.23
C GLY A 141 16.89 13.24 -1.89
N TYR A 142 16.21 12.10 -1.85
CA TYR A 142 14.78 12.00 -1.53
C TYR A 142 14.52 11.08 -0.34
N ALA A 143 13.60 11.46 0.55
CA ALA A 143 13.13 10.61 1.65
C ALA A 143 11.66 10.87 2.02
N GLU A 144 10.94 9.85 2.49
CA GLU A 144 9.60 10.02 3.08
C GLU A 144 9.65 10.53 4.53
N ARG A 145 10.77 10.27 5.22
CA ARG A 145 10.98 10.56 6.63
C ARG A 145 12.41 10.98 6.92
N LEU A 146 12.59 11.58 8.09
CA LEU A 146 13.89 11.70 8.75
C LEU A 146 14.11 10.49 9.66
N VAL A 147 15.36 10.09 9.85
CA VAL A 147 15.77 9.01 10.77
C VAL A 147 16.53 9.67 11.91
N ASP A 148 16.02 9.56 13.13
CA ASP A 148 16.56 10.25 14.31
C ASP A 148 16.73 11.78 14.11
N GLY A 149 15.80 12.39 13.36
CA GLY A 149 15.83 13.83 13.02
C GLY A 149 16.76 14.20 11.86
N GLU A 150 17.43 13.23 11.25
CA GLU A 150 18.42 13.47 10.18
C GLU A 150 17.93 12.94 8.82
N PHE A 151 18.34 13.62 7.75
CA PHE A 151 18.12 13.13 6.39
C PHE A 151 19.01 11.90 6.13
N ASN A 152 18.40 10.74 5.90
CA ASN A 152 19.12 9.50 5.60
C ASN A 152 18.40 8.68 4.53
N ASN A 153 18.92 8.71 3.31
CA ASN A 153 18.45 7.84 2.23
C ASN A 153 19.30 6.57 2.07
N ALA A 154 20.44 6.42 2.74
CA ALA A 154 21.27 5.21 2.66
C ALA A 154 20.56 3.96 3.22
N VAL A 155 19.79 4.13 4.30
CA VAL A 155 18.95 3.05 4.86
C VAL A 155 17.67 2.82 4.05
N ALA A 156 17.31 3.81 3.23
CA ALA A 156 16.05 3.90 2.51
C ALA A 156 16.19 3.43 1.04
N GLY A 157 17.42 3.33 0.51
CA GLY A 157 17.75 3.01 -0.87
C GLY A 157 18.36 4.20 -1.62
N SER A 158 19.06 3.97 -2.74
CA SER A 158 19.76 5.04 -3.47
C SER A 158 18.82 5.92 -4.31
N PHE A 159 17.89 6.62 -3.63
CA PHE A 159 17.00 7.62 -4.20
C PHE A 159 17.74 8.94 -4.30
N ALA A 160 18.44 9.12 -5.40
CA ALA A 160 19.16 10.34 -5.69
C ALA A 160 19.19 10.66 -7.19
N ASP A 161 19.29 11.95 -7.50
CA ASP A 161 19.65 12.48 -8.80
C ASP A 161 20.92 13.34 -8.66
N GLN A 162 21.63 13.54 -9.78
CA GLN A 162 22.77 14.44 -9.83
C GLN A 162 22.70 15.28 -11.09
N TYR A 163 23.02 16.57 -10.95
CA TYR A 163 23.23 17.47 -12.08
C TYR A 163 24.61 18.11 -11.98
N VAL A 164 25.33 18.15 -13.10
CA VAL A 164 26.63 18.81 -13.23
C VAL A 164 26.45 20.00 -14.16
N MET A 165 26.68 21.20 -13.64
CA MET A 165 26.49 22.46 -14.35
C MET A 165 27.49 22.60 -15.51
N ARG A 166 27.04 23.22 -16.58
CA ARG A 166 27.85 23.56 -17.76
C ARG A 166 28.58 24.89 -17.61
N GLY A 167 28.11 25.76 -16.72
CA GLY A 167 28.60 27.12 -16.55
C GLY A 167 28.06 28.08 -17.62
N ASP A 168 26.78 27.95 -17.97
CA ASP A 168 26.14 28.80 -18.98
C ASP A 168 25.90 30.23 -18.43
N GLU A 169 26.37 31.26 -19.13
CA GLU A 169 26.25 32.68 -18.69
C GLU A 169 24.80 33.18 -18.54
N ASP A 170 23.83 32.53 -19.18
CA ASP A 170 22.40 32.86 -19.11
C ASP A 170 21.65 32.03 -18.03
N GLY A 171 22.37 31.21 -17.26
CA GLY A 171 21.81 30.25 -16.32
C GLY A 171 21.30 28.96 -16.99
N GLU A 172 20.98 27.97 -16.16
CA GLU A 172 20.63 26.60 -16.53
C GLU A 172 19.29 26.19 -15.93
N ARG A 173 18.56 25.37 -16.67
CA ARG A 173 17.30 24.76 -16.20
C ARG A 173 17.41 23.26 -16.29
N PHE A 174 17.21 22.59 -15.17
CA PHE A 174 17.22 21.13 -15.07
C PHE A 174 15.90 20.63 -14.52
N ARG A 175 15.41 19.52 -15.06
CA ARG A 175 14.30 18.76 -14.48
C ARG A 175 14.66 17.29 -14.45
N THR A 176 14.36 16.63 -13.34
CA THR A 176 14.58 15.20 -13.20
C THR A 176 13.75 14.40 -14.23
N PHE A 177 14.29 13.30 -14.72
CA PHE A 177 13.63 12.52 -15.78
C PHE A 177 12.40 11.77 -15.25
N SER A 178 12.50 11.22 -14.05
CA SER A 178 11.44 10.48 -13.37
C SER A 178 10.93 11.26 -12.17
N TRP A 179 9.65 11.09 -11.85
CA TRP A 179 9.11 11.55 -10.58
C TRP A 179 9.56 10.60 -9.45
N LYS A 180 9.57 11.11 -8.22
CA LYS A 180 9.90 10.38 -6.99
C LYS A 180 8.82 10.63 -5.95
N GLY A 181 8.56 9.65 -5.09
CA GLY A 181 7.79 9.82 -3.85
C GLY A 181 8.69 10.31 -2.72
N PHE A 182 8.38 11.48 -2.15
CA PHE A 182 9.16 12.06 -1.05
C PHE A 182 8.36 13.09 -0.25
N ARG A 183 8.76 13.31 1.00
CA ARG A 183 8.42 14.51 1.78
C ARG A 183 9.64 15.43 1.93
N TYR A 184 10.81 14.84 2.14
CA TYR A 184 12.06 15.55 2.35
C TYR A 184 12.97 15.47 1.13
N VAL A 185 13.59 16.60 0.79
CA VAL A 185 14.61 16.70 -0.26
C VAL A 185 15.89 17.28 0.33
N LYS A 186 17.02 16.61 0.13
CA LYS A 186 18.33 17.17 0.48
C LYS A 186 19.08 17.59 -0.77
N LEU A 187 19.49 18.85 -0.80
CA LEU A 187 20.40 19.41 -1.80
C LEU A 187 21.81 19.45 -1.20
N ARG A 188 22.79 18.88 -1.90
CA ARG A 188 24.21 18.99 -1.54
C ARG A 188 24.99 19.51 -2.74
N PHE A 189 25.76 20.56 -2.54
CA PHE A 189 26.51 21.21 -3.60
C PHE A 189 28.00 20.91 -3.46
N SER A 190 28.61 20.35 -4.50
CA SER A 190 30.05 20.13 -4.56
C SER A 190 30.67 20.86 -5.74
N ASP A 191 31.95 21.19 -5.64
CA ASP A 191 32.72 21.82 -6.72
C ASP A 191 32.16 23.18 -7.19
N CYS A 192 31.29 23.82 -6.38
CA CYS A 192 30.72 25.15 -6.56
C CYS A 192 31.57 26.19 -5.82
N PHE A 193 32.81 26.41 -6.28
CA PHE A 193 33.77 27.31 -5.61
C PHE A 193 33.53 28.80 -5.89
N GLU A 194 32.56 29.12 -6.74
CA GLU A 194 32.04 30.47 -7.00
C GLU A 194 30.58 30.52 -6.53
N PRO A 195 30.03 31.71 -6.19
CA PRO A 195 28.62 31.85 -5.83
C PRO A 195 27.72 31.16 -6.84
N THR A 196 26.89 30.25 -6.36
CA THR A 196 25.96 29.45 -7.16
C THR A 196 24.55 29.74 -6.72
N ASP A 197 23.77 30.32 -7.61
CA ASP A 197 22.36 30.61 -7.41
C ASP A 197 21.53 29.37 -7.75
N VAL A 198 20.55 29.07 -6.89
CA VAL A 198 19.64 27.93 -7.05
C VAL A 198 18.22 28.33 -6.67
N SER A 199 17.26 27.99 -7.51
CA SER A 199 15.85 27.94 -7.15
C SER A 199 15.31 26.53 -7.37
N LEU A 200 14.32 26.13 -6.58
CA LEU A 200 13.72 24.80 -6.65
C LEU A 200 12.20 24.87 -6.66
N THR A 201 11.60 24.12 -7.57
CA THR A 201 10.17 23.77 -7.53
C THR A 201 9.98 22.29 -7.81
N ALA A 202 8.82 21.74 -7.47
CA ALA A 202 8.46 20.35 -7.68
C ALA A 202 7.21 20.27 -8.58
N GLU A 203 7.32 19.64 -9.75
CA GLU A 203 6.18 19.30 -10.62
C GLU A 203 5.51 18.02 -10.08
N VAL A 204 4.50 18.20 -9.24
CA VAL A 204 3.66 17.12 -8.72
C VAL A 204 2.81 16.55 -9.86
N THR A 205 2.80 15.23 -10.00
CA THR A 205 1.98 14.49 -10.98
C THR A 205 1.08 13.50 -10.26
N ARG A 206 -0.23 13.50 -10.56
CA ARG A 206 -1.23 12.60 -9.94
C ARG A 206 -2.27 12.12 -10.93
N TYR A 207 -2.88 10.95 -10.65
CA TYR A 207 -4.09 10.53 -11.35
C TYR A 207 -5.22 11.54 -11.08
N PRO A 208 -5.99 11.94 -12.10
CA PRO A 208 -6.89 13.08 -11.99
C PRO A 208 -8.28 12.67 -11.48
N PHE A 209 -8.36 12.01 -10.32
CA PHE A 209 -9.64 11.66 -9.70
C PHE A 209 -10.59 12.88 -9.58
N GLU A 210 -11.88 12.59 -9.67
CA GLU A 210 -12.95 13.49 -9.23
C GLU A 210 -13.36 13.07 -7.81
N GLU A 211 -13.55 14.03 -6.91
CA GLU A 211 -13.91 13.76 -5.51
C GLU A 211 -15.43 13.60 -5.40
N LEU A 212 -15.93 12.44 -5.83
CA LEU A 212 -17.36 12.15 -5.86
C LEU A 212 -17.89 11.52 -4.57
N GLY A 213 -17.01 10.94 -3.75
CA GLY A 213 -17.35 10.38 -2.45
C GLY A 213 -16.76 11.16 -1.28
N GLY A 214 -17.35 10.99 -0.11
CA GLY A 214 -16.95 11.74 1.08
C GLY A 214 -17.56 11.19 2.37
N PHE A 215 -16.90 11.52 3.47
CA PHE A 215 -17.30 11.26 4.84
C PHE A 215 -16.97 12.51 5.67
N GLU A 216 -17.91 12.91 6.52
CA GLU A 216 -17.74 13.97 7.51
C GLU A 216 -18.53 13.58 8.76
N SER A 217 -17.97 13.77 9.95
CA SER A 217 -18.62 13.57 11.24
C SER A 217 -18.22 14.64 12.25
N ASP A 218 -18.87 14.65 13.42
CA ASP A 218 -18.42 15.42 14.58
C ASP A 218 -17.35 14.70 15.43
N ASP A 219 -16.85 13.54 14.96
CA ASP A 219 -15.65 12.87 15.46
C ASP A 219 -14.45 13.21 14.56
N GLU A 220 -13.70 14.23 14.95
CA GLU A 220 -12.56 14.73 14.17
C GLU A 220 -11.47 13.68 13.94
N THR A 221 -11.30 12.72 14.85
CA THR A 221 -10.33 11.64 14.65
C THR A 221 -10.72 10.80 13.44
N LEU A 222 -12.00 10.47 13.29
CA LEU A 222 -12.47 9.70 12.13
C LEU A 222 -12.38 10.51 10.83
N ASN A 223 -12.60 11.82 10.88
CA ASN A 223 -12.39 12.71 9.74
C ASN A 223 -10.93 12.66 9.27
N ASP A 224 -9.98 12.80 10.20
CA ASP A 224 -8.55 12.74 9.89
C ASP A 224 -8.12 11.35 9.38
N VAL A 225 -8.65 10.27 9.96
CA VAL A 225 -8.40 8.89 9.50
C VAL A 225 -8.91 8.69 8.06
N PHE A 226 -10.11 9.19 7.75
CA PHE A 226 -10.64 9.17 6.39
C PHE A 226 -9.73 9.95 5.43
N GLU A 227 -9.29 11.16 5.82
CA GLU A 227 -8.48 12.02 4.97
C GLU A 227 -7.09 11.46 4.67
N ILE A 228 -6.37 10.91 5.66
CA ILE A 228 -5.05 10.30 5.39
C ILE A 228 -5.19 9.06 4.50
N SER A 229 -6.27 8.30 4.65
CA SER A 229 -6.57 7.13 3.83
C SER A 229 -6.86 7.54 2.39
N ARG A 230 -7.76 8.52 2.20
CA ARG A 230 -8.11 9.10 0.90
C ARG A 230 -6.90 9.72 0.20
N GLU A 231 -6.07 10.46 0.92
CA GLU A 231 -4.84 11.04 0.36
C GLU A 231 -3.85 9.95 -0.06
N THR A 232 -3.74 8.85 0.69
CA THR A 232 -2.87 7.73 0.31
C THR A 232 -3.33 7.07 -0.98
N LEU A 233 -4.64 6.87 -1.17
CA LEU A 233 -5.19 6.37 -2.44
C LEU A 233 -4.82 7.27 -3.62
N ARG A 234 -4.81 8.61 -3.43
CA ARG A 234 -4.36 9.57 -4.46
C ARG A 234 -2.85 9.46 -4.73
N LEU A 235 -2.04 9.38 -3.67
CA LEU A 235 -0.58 9.29 -3.76
C LEU A 235 -0.15 8.01 -4.50
N CYS A 236 -0.83 6.92 -4.21
CA CYS A 236 -0.60 5.61 -4.82
C CYS A 236 -1.36 5.39 -6.14
N SER A 237 -1.86 6.46 -6.75
CA SER A 237 -2.53 6.42 -8.06
C SER A 237 -1.86 7.39 -9.04
N ASN A 238 -1.25 6.82 -10.08
CA ASN A 238 -0.67 7.58 -11.18
C ASN A 238 -1.12 6.93 -12.51
N GLU A 239 -0.21 6.63 -13.44
CA GLU A 239 -0.56 5.84 -14.63
C GLU A 239 -1.01 4.41 -14.29
N SER A 240 -0.72 3.95 -13.08
CA SER A 240 -1.10 2.69 -12.48
C SER A 240 -1.42 2.91 -10.99
N ILE A 241 -2.24 2.03 -10.43
CA ILE A 241 -2.30 1.81 -8.98
C ILE A 241 -0.94 1.24 -8.55
N MET A 242 -0.43 1.67 -7.40
CA MET A 242 0.80 1.16 -6.80
C MET A 242 0.63 0.89 -5.31
N ASP A 243 1.56 0.12 -4.76
CA ASP A 243 1.71 -0.12 -3.33
C ASP A 243 2.09 1.18 -2.58
N THR A 244 3.20 1.78 -3.00
CA THR A 244 3.73 3.05 -2.49
C THR A 244 4.39 3.87 -3.61
N PRO A 245 4.28 5.21 -3.59
CA PRO A 245 5.02 6.08 -4.51
C PRO A 245 6.53 6.12 -4.25
N TRP A 246 7.02 5.55 -3.16
CA TRP A 246 8.41 5.71 -2.73
C TRP A 246 9.36 4.67 -3.34
N ARG A 247 9.49 3.47 -2.74
CA ARG A 247 10.62 2.59 -3.06
C ARG A 247 10.37 1.64 -4.24
N GLU A 248 9.14 1.13 -4.33
CA GLU A 248 8.79 0.03 -5.23
C GLU A 248 8.04 0.56 -6.44
N GLN A 249 7.01 1.38 -6.20
CA GLN A 249 6.14 1.91 -7.25
C GLN A 249 5.54 0.78 -8.09
N ARG A 250 5.23 -0.35 -7.44
CA ARG A 250 4.77 -1.58 -8.09
C ARG A 250 3.29 -1.76 -7.90
N GLN A 251 2.65 -2.37 -8.88
CA GLN A 251 1.23 -2.68 -8.82
C GLN A 251 1.06 -4.09 -8.22
N TRP A 252 1.20 -4.19 -6.90
CA TRP A 252 1.00 -5.44 -6.16
C TRP A 252 -0.46 -5.87 -6.18
N LEU A 253 -0.66 -7.15 -6.48
CA LEU A 253 -1.97 -7.73 -6.78
C LEU A 253 -2.89 -7.71 -5.55
N GLY A 254 -2.38 -8.06 -4.37
CA GLY A 254 -3.14 -8.10 -3.12
C GLY A 254 -3.54 -6.71 -2.64
N ASP A 255 -2.58 -5.78 -2.56
CA ASP A 255 -2.79 -4.39 -2.13
C ASP A 255 -3.92 -3.72 -2.91
N ALA A 256 -3.87 -3.89 -4.23
CA ALA A 256 -4.86 -3.33 -5.12
C ALA A 256 -6.21 -4.02 -4.94
N SER A 257 -6.24 -5.36 -5.00
CA SER A 257 -7.46 -6.16 -5.03
C SER A 257 -8.23 -6.14 -3.69
N ALA A 258 -7.52 -6.27 -2.57
CA ALA A 258 -8.14 -6.39 -1.25
C ALA A 258 -8.57 -5.03 -0.68
N VAL A 259 -7.83 -3.96 -0.97
CA VAL A 259 -8.01 -2.66 -0.29
C VAL A 259 -8.21 -1.51 -1.27
N THR A 260 -7.29 -1.34 -2.23
CA THR A 260 -7.22 -0.09 -2.99
C THR A 260 -8.43 0.13 -3.90
N LEU A 261 -8.96 -0.92 -4.55
CA LEU A 261 -10.09 -0.77 -5.47
C LEU A 261 -11.36 -0.27 -4.75
N GLY A 262 -11.70 -0.88 -3.61
CA GLY A 262 -12.87 -0.50 -2.82
C GLY A 262 -12.78 0.92 -2.27
N GLY A 263 -11.58 1.34 -1.84
CA GLY A 263 -11.28 2.72 -1.49
C GLY A 263 -11.44 3.69 -2.66
N ILE A 264 -10.96 3.34 -3.86
CA ILE A 264 -11.13 4.16 -5.07
C ILE A 264 -12.61 4.34 -5.42
N TYR A 265 -13.40 3.26 -5.38
CA TYR A 265 -14.84 3.37 -5.61
C TYR A 265 -15.47 4.29 -4.57
N SER A 266 -15.18 4.09 -3.28
CA SER A 266 -15.79 4.84 -2.19
C SER A 266 -15.44 6.33 -2.19
N CYS A 267 -14.20 6.69 -2.53
CA CYS A 267 -13.74 8.08 -2.51
C CYS A 267 -13.99 8.84 -3.82
N PHE A 268 -13.90 8.16 -4.96
CA PHE A 268 -13.79 8.82 -6.26
C PHE A 268 -14.80 8.33 -7.30
N GLY A 269 -15.39 7.14 -7.11
CA GLY A 269 -16.27 6.52 -8.12
C GLY A 269 -15.57 6.18 -9.44
N ASP A 270 -14.23 6.19 -9.48
CA ASP A 270 -13.47 5.92 -10.70
C ASP A 270 -13.46 4.43 -11.01
N THR A 271 -13.90 4.07 -12.22
CA THR A 271 -13.88 2.69 -12.71
C THR A 271 -12.75 2.44 -13.70
N ALA A 272 -12.15 3.48 -14.28
CA ALA A 272 -11.18 3.36 -15.37
C ALA A 272 -9.82 2.82 -14.88
N LEU A 273 -9.31 3.33 -13.76
CA LEU A 273 -8.04 2.89 -13.20
C LEU A 273 -8.14 1.47 -12.58
N PRO A 274 -9.19 1.13 -11.80
CA PRO A 274 -9.45 -0.25 -11.38
C PRO A 274 -9.59 -1.23 -12.56
N ALA A 275 -10.33 -0.85 -13.60
CA ALA A 275 -10.49 -1.65 -14.81
C ALA A 275 -9.14 -1.92 -15.50
N LYS A 276 -8.28 -0.90 -15.59
CA LYS A 276 -6.93 -1.05 -16.13
C LYS A 276 -6.10 -2.04 -15.31
N PHE A 277 -6.14 -1.94 -13.98
CA PHE A 277 -5.50 -2.90 -13.08
C PHE A 277 -5.97 -4.34 -13.32
N LEU A 278 -7.28 -4.57 -13.35
CA LEU A 278 -7.85 -5.93 -13.54
C LEU A 278 -7.45 -6.54 -14.89
N ARG A 279 -7.41 -5.72 -15.95
CA ARG A 279 -6.92 -6.17 -17.27
C ARG A 279 -5.44 -6.55 -17.24
N GLN A 280 -4.61 -5.71 -16.63
CA GLN A 280 -3.16 -5.93 -16.56
C GLN A 280 -2.82 -7.15 -15.70
N SER A 281 -3.44 -7.29 -14.53
CA SER A 281 -3.26 -8.44 -13.65
C SER A 281 -3.73 -9.73 -14.31
N GLY A 282 -4.96 -9.78 -14.85
CA GLY A 282 -5.49 -10.96 -15.53
C GLY A 282 -4.69 -11.42 -16.76
N ALA A 283 -3.99 -10.48 -17.42
CA ALA A 283 -3.08 -10.80 -18.52
C ALA A 283 -1.74 -11.42 -18.08
N ASN A 284 -1.39 -11.30 -16.79
CA ASN A 284 -0.16 -11.85 -16.19
C ASN A 284 -0.41 -13.18 -15.46
N GLN A 285 -1.39 -13.97 -15.89
CA GLN A 285 -1.56 -15.32 -15.38
C GLN A 285 -0.36 -16.19 -15.78
N GLN A 286 0.24 -16.82 -14.78
CA GLN A 286 1.41 -17.67 -14.95
C GLN A 286 1.00 -19.08 -15.40
N VAL A 287 1.98 -19.85 -15.88
CA VAL A 287 1.80 -21.27 -16.25
C VAL A 287 1.38 -22.16 -15.09
N THR A 288 1.56 -21.69 -13.85
CA THR A 288 1.08 -22.36 -12.64
C THR A 288 -0.45 -22.32 -12.52
N GLY A 289 -1.11 -21.38 -13.19
CA GLY A 289 -2.55 -21.07 -13.04
C GLY A 289 -2.81 -19.88 -12.11
N LEU A 290 -1.85 -19.51 -11.25
CA LEU A 290 -1.91 -18.32 -10.41
C LEU A 290 -1.52 -17.06 -11.18
N LEU A 291 -1.91 -15.91 -10.66
CA LEU A 291 -1.53 -14.60 -11.19
C LEU A 291 -0.17 -14.20 -10.62
N ALA A 292 0.60 -13.40 -11.38
CA ALA A 292 1.81 -12.79 -10.85
C ALA A 292 1.48 -11.83 -9.70
N ASN A 293 2.36 -11.78 -8.69
CA ASN A 293 2.22 -10.94 -7.52
C ASN A 293 2.27 -9.43 -7.82
N VAL A 294 2.92 -9.03 -8.92
CA VAL A 294 2.92 -7.68 -9.48
C VAL A 294 2.58 -7.69 -10.97
N THR A 295 1.88 -6.65 -11.45
CA THR A 295 1.42 -6.62 -12.87
C THR A 295 2.50 -6.21 -13.89
N ASP A 296 3.67 -5.77 -13.44
CA ASP A 296 4.79 -5.33 -14.28
C ASP A 296 6.01 -6.27 -14.17
N THR A 297 5.77 -7.55 -13.86
CA THR A 297 6.83 -8.55 -13.78
C THR A 297 7.52 -8.77 -15.13
N ALA A 298 8.84 -8.61 -15.14
CA ALA A 298 9.67 -8.90 -16.31
C ALA A 298 9.96 -10.41 -16.45
N SER A 299 9.69 -11.21 -15.41
CA SER A 299 9.97 -12.65 -15.38
C SER A 299 8.82 -13.43 -14.76
N HIS A 300 8.19 -14.29 -15.55
CA HIS A 300 7.20 -15.25 -15.08
C HIS A 300 7.93 -16.45 -14.48
N ASN A 301 8.23 -16.41 -13.18
CA ASN A 301 8.73 -17.55 -12.43
C ASN A 301 7.78 -17.88 -11.27
N TRP A 302 7.89 -19.12 -10.77
CA TRP A 302 7.00 -19.65 -9.73
C TRP A 302 7.12 -18.90 -8.39
N GLU A 303 8.27 -18.26 -8.12
CA GLU A 303 8.50 -17.42 -6.93
C GLU A 303 7.71 -16.11 -6.96
N GLY A 304 7.29 -15.67 -8.15
CA GLY A 304 6.49 -14.46 -8.35
C GLY A 304 4.98 -14.67 -8.26
N ALA A 305 4.50 -15.78 -7.70
CA ALA A 305 3.06 -16.03 -7.48
C ALA A 305 2.76 -16.14 -5.98
N LEU A 306 1.85 -15.30 -5.51
CA LEU A 306 1.31 -15.36 -4.14
C LEU A 306 -0.14 -15.90 -4.24
N PRO A 307 -0.46 -17.02 -3.58
CA PRO A 307 -1.73 -17.71 -3.74
C PRO A 307 -2.89 -16.85 -3.23
N ASP A 308 -2.74 -16.26 -2.06
CA ASP A 308 -3.72 -15.37 -1.42
C ASP A 308 -4.00 -14.12 -2.27
N TYR A 309 -2.99 -13.54 -2.91
CA TYR A 309 -3.21 -12.40 -3.83
C TYR A 309 -4.04 -12.79 -5.05
N SER A 310 -3.90 -14.01 -5.56
CA SER A 310 -4.76 -14.51 -6.64
C SER A 310 -6.21 -14.67 -6.19
N LEU A 311 -6.43 -15.06 -4.93
CA LEU A 311 -7.78 -15.16 -4.35
C LEU A 311 -8.41 -13.78 -4.14
N TRP A 312 -7.65 -12.82 -3.62
CA TRP A 312 -8.11 -11.43 -3.52
C TRP A 312 -8.50 -10.85 -4.88
N TRP A 313 -7.74 -11.15 -5.94
CA TRP A 313 -8.10 -10.73 -7.29
C TRP A 313 -9.42 -11.35 -7.77
N VAL A 314 -9.69 -12.62 -7.45
CA VAL A 314 -10.98 -13.26 -7.79
C VAL A 314 -12.14 -12.54 -7.11
N ILE A 315 -11.98 -12.18 -5.83
CA ILE A 315 -12.98 -11.40 -5.08
C ILE A 315 -13.13 -10.00 -5.71
N ALA A 316 -12.04 -9.31 -5.99
CA ALA A 316 -12.04 -7.98 -6.57
C ALA A 316 -12.68 -7.93 -7.97
N LEU A 317 -12.49 -8.97 -8.79
CA LEU A 317 -13.14 -9.09 -10.10
C LEU A 317 -14.67 -9.18 -9.96
N TRP A 318 -15.15 -9.94 -8.98
CA TRP A 318 -16.58 -10.04 -8.69
C TRP A 318 -17.15 -8.71 -8.21
N GLU A 319 -16.46 -8.04 -7.28
CA GLU A 319 -16.91 -6.75 -6.75
C GLU A 319 -16.85 -5.63 -7.81
N HIS A 320 -15.87 -5.66 -8.71
CA HIS A 320 -15.84 -4.74 -9.86
C HIS A 320 -17.03 -4.95 -10.80
N TYR A 321 -17.41 -6.20 -11.06
CA TYR A 321 -18.62 -6.51 -11.81
C TYR A 321 -19.88 -6.03 -11.08
N ARG A 322 -20.00 -6.28 -9.77
CA ARG A 322 -21.14 -5.78 -8.97
C ARG A 322 -21.24 -4.27 -9.00
N TYR A 323 -20.12 -3.56 -8.87
CA TYR A 323 -20.10 -2.10 -8.89
C TYR A 323 -20.44 -1.53 -10.27
N THR A 324 -19.88 -2.08 -11.35
CA THR A 324 -20.04 -1.54 -12.72
C THR A 324 -21.28 -2.04 -13.45
N GLY A 325 -21.77 -3.23 -13.13
CA GLY A 325 -22.84 -3.91 -13.87
C GLY A 325 -22.41 -4.47 -15.23
N GLU A 326 -21.11 -4.52 -15.52
CA GLU A 326 -20.60 -4.87 -16.85
C GLU A 326 -20.23 -6.36 -16.97
N ASP A 327 -21.15 -7.19 -17.47
CA ASP A 327 -20.99 -8.66 -17.62
C ASP A 327 -19.69 -9.10 -18.34
N HIS A 328 -19.16 -8.24 -19.22
CA HIS A 328 -17.98 -8.58 -20.02
C HIS A 328 -16.74 -8.85 -19.16
N TRP A 329 -16.66 -8.29 -17.94
CA TRP A 329 -15.60 -8.59 -16.98
C TRP A 329 -15.58 -10.08 -16.64
N ILE A 330 -16.73 -10.61 -16.23
CA ILE A 330 -16.85 -12.02 -15.89
C ILE A 330 -16.65 -12.86 -17.15
N HIS A 331 -17.24 -12.49 -18.28
CA HIS A 331 -17.09 -13.27 -19.52
C HIS A 331 -15.64 -13.37 -20.02
N ASN A 332 -14.83 -12.32 -19.87
CA ASN A 332 -13.46 -12.29 -20.36
C ASN A 332 -12.47 -12.97 -19.41
N PHE A 333 -12.71 -12.87 -18.09
CA PHE A 333 -11.75 -13.32 -17.08
C PHE A 333 -12.14 -14.61 -16.35
N TYR A 334 -13.33 -15.17 -16.61
CA TYR A 334 -13.75 -16.46 -16.06
C TYR A 334 -12.74 -17.61 -16.29
N PRO A 335 -12.09 -17.75 -17.48
CA PRO A 335 -11.07 -18.79 -17.67
C PRO A 335 -9.87 -18.66 -16.71
N GLN A 336 -9.47 -17.43 -16.38
CA GLN A 336 -8.41 -17.16 -15.42
C GLN A 336 -8.85 -17.54 -14.01
N VAL A 337 -10.10 -17.19 -13.63
CA VAL A 337 -10.71 -17.58 -12.34
C VAL A 337 -10.72 -19.10 -12.18
N GLN A 338 -11.15 -19.83 -13.21
CA GLN A 338 -11.15 -21.30 -13.20
C GLN A 338 -9.73 -21.86 -13.01
N SER A 339 -8.74 -21.27 -13.66
CA SER A 339 -7.34 -21.69 -13.53
C SER A 339 -6.78 -21.48 -12.13
N VAL A 340 -7.15 -20.36 -11.46
CA VAL A 340 -6.79 -20.11 -10.06
C VAL A 340 -7.41 -21.18 -9.16
N VAL A 341 -8.72 -21.43 -9.27
CA VAL A 341 -9.42 -22.44 -8.44
C VAL A 341 -8.83 -23.83 -8.63
N GLN A 342 -8.48 -24.22 -9.87
CA GLN A 342 -7.85 -25.50 -10.17
C GLN A 342 -6.48 -25.71 -9.52
N VAL A 343 -5.77 -24.63 -9.15
CA VAL A 343 -4.53 -24.76 -8.36
C VAL A 343 -4.88 -25.22 -6.96
N PHE A 344 -5.79 -24.52 -6.28
CA PHE A 344 -6.16 -24.81 -4.90
C PHE A 344 -6.80 -26.19 -4.72
N VAL A 345 -7.67 -26.61 -5.65
CA VAL A 345 -8.32 -27.93 -5.60
C VAL A 345 -7.32 -29.09 -5.52
N ARG A 346 -6.10 -28.94 -6.05
CA ARG A 346 -5.06 -29.99 -6.01
C ARG A 346 -4.45 -30.20 -4.63
N TYR A 347 -4.66 -29.24 -3.72
CA TYR A 347 -4.09 -29.23 -2.38
C TYR A 347 -5.15 -29.39 -1.29
N VAL A 348 -6.40 -29.63 -1.68
CA VAL A 348 -7.44 -30.06 -0.74
C VAL A 348 -7.16 -31.51 -0.37
N ASP A 349 -6.97 -31.78 0.91
CA ASP A 349 -6.70 -33.12 1.43
C ASP A 349 -7.98 -33.85 1.88
N ASP A 350 -7.82 -35.03 2.49
CA ASP A 350 -8.94 -35.85 2.96
C ASP A 350 -9.74 -35.19 4.10
N SER A 351 -9.22 -34.14 4.74
CA SER A 351 -9.93 -33.35 5.75
C SER A 351 -10.86 -32.30 5.14
N GLY A 352 -10.73 -32.03 3.84
CA GLY A 352 -11.45 -30.95 3.14
C GLY A 352 -10.74 -29.60 3.20
N LEU A 353 -9.59 -29.51 3.86
CA LEU A 353 -8.78 -28.29 3.95
C LEU A 353 -7.65 -28.29 2.91
N LEU A 354 -7.25 -27.10 2.50
CA LEU A 354 -5.97 -26.87 1.83
C LEU A 354 -4.84 -27.18 2.81
N ALA A 355 -3.93 -28.05 2.38
CA ALA A 355 -2.73 -28.40 3.12
C ALA A 355 -1.48 -28.33 2.22
N ASP A 356 -0.36 -27.84 2.77
CA ASP A 356 0.97 -27.84 2.14
C ASP A 356 1.00 -27.25 0.71
N VAL A 357 0.28 -26.16 0.50
CA VAL A 357 0.30 -25.40 -0.76
C VAL A 357 1.74 -24.92 -1.03
N PRO A 358 2.38 -25.30 -2.17
CA PRO A 358 3.81 -25.09 -2.40
C PRO A 358 4.15 -23.68 -2.91
N PHE A 359 3.36 -22.71 -2.47
CA PHE A 359 3.56 -21.28 -2.71
C PHE A 359 3.62 -20.60 -1.35
N TRP A 360 4.23 -19.42 -1.29
CA TRP A 360 4.25 -18.66 -0.06
C TRP A 360 2.98 -17.80 0.04
N PRO A 361 2.02 -18.10 0.94
CA PRO A 361 0.93 -17.18 1.24
C PRO A 361 1.46 -16.05 2.11
N ILE A 362 1.44 -14.82 1.59
CA ILE A 362 1.88 -13.68 2.40
C ILE A 362 0.89 -13.50 3.55
N MET A 363 -0.41 -13.44 3.24
CA MET A 363 -1.54 -13.07 4.10
C MET A 363 -1.39 -11.70 4.74
N ASP A 364 -0.26 -11.47 5.41
CA ASP A 364 0.13 -10.22 6.01
C ASP A 364 1.61 -10.25 6.43
N TRP A 365 2.17 -9.09 6.79
CA TRP A 365 3.50 -9.01 7.42
C TRP A 365 3.48 -9.32 8.92
N ALA A 366 2.83 -10.42 9.27
CA ALA A 366 2.67 -10.92 10.62
C ALA A 366 3.36 -12.28 10.83
N ASP A 367 3.76 -12.56 12.07
CA ASP A 367 4.24 -13.88 12.50
C ASP A 367 3.04 -14.83 12.51
N LEU A 368 2.95 -15.72 11.53
CA LEU A 368 1.83 -16.65 11.36
C LEU A 368 2.39 -18.04 11.11
N ASP A 369 1.74 -19.05 11.68
CA ASP A 369 2.11 -20.44 11.41
C ASP A 369 1.52 -20.92 10.08
N ARG A 370 2.31 -20.80 9.01
CA ARG A 370 1.88 -21.07 7.61
C ARG A 370 2.02 -22.53 7.17
N ARG A 371 2.18 -23.47 8.11
CA ARG A 371 2.49 -24.88 7.81
C ARG A 371 1.22 -25.74 7.75
N GLY A 372 1.27 -26.86 7.04
CA GLY A 372 0.19 -27.84 7.00
C GLY A 372 -1.13 -27.24 6.56
N GLU A 373 -2.18 -27.51 7.33
CA GLU A 373 -3.52 -26.95 7.13
C GLU A 373 -3.57 -25.51 7.64
N PHE A 374 -3.12 -24.56 6.82
CA PHE A 374 -3.05 -23.15 7.19
C PHE A 374 -4.43 -22.47 7.13
N GLY A 375 -4.98 -22.13 8.30
CA GLY A 375 -6.33 -21.59 8.50
C GLY A 375 -6.61 -20.31 7.72
N PRO A 376 -5.82 -19.22 7.88
CA PRO A 376 -6.05 -17.96 7.14
C PRO A 376 -6.19 -18.13 5.62
N LEU A 377 -5.37 -18.97 4.98
CA LEU A 377 -5.47 -19.22 3.53
C LEU A 377 -6.74 -20.01 3.18
N ASN A 378 -7.11 -20.99 3.99
CA ASN A 378 -8.36 -21.72 3.81
C ASN A 378 -9.58 -20.80 3.96
N ALA A 379 -9.55 -19.88 4.93
CA ALA A 379 -10.62 -18.90 5.13
C ALA A 379 -10.79 -17.99 3.91
N LEU A 380 -9.68 -17.45 3.40
CA LEU A 380 -9.70 -16.66 2.17
C LEU A 380 -10.17 -17.46 0.95
N PHE A 381 -9.77 -18.74 0.83
CA PHE A 381 -10.24 -19.59 -0.25
C PHE A 381 -11.75 -19.86 -0.15
N TYR A 382 -12.27 -20.13 1.05
CA TYR A 382 -13.69 -20.24 1.29
C TYR A 382 -14.44 -18.98 0.86
N GLY A 383 -13.95 -17.79 1.26
CA GLY A 383 -14.47 -16.49 0.82
C GLY A 383 -14.50 -16.35 -0.71
N ALA A 384 -13.38 -16.61 -1.37
CA ALA A 384 -13.26 -16.53 -2.83
C ALA A 384 -14.20 -17.51 -3.56
N LEU A 385 -14.46 -18.70 -2.99
CA LEU A 385 -15.40 -19.67 -3.56
C LEU A 385 -16.84 -19.15 -3.61
N LYS A 386 -17.23 -18.19 -2.75
CA LYS A 386 -18.54 -17.49 -2.87
C LYS A 386 -18.61 -16.73 -4.19
N ALA A 387 -17.60 -15.92 -4.48
CA ALA A 387 -17.50 -15.17 -5.73
C ALA A 387 -17.44 -16.11 -6.95
N VAL A 388 -16.62 -17.17 -6.89
CA VAL A 388 -16.52 -18.19 -7.94
C VAL A 388 -17.88 -18.82 -8.24
N ARG A 389 -18.65 -19.19 -7.22
CA ARG A 389 -19.97 -19.80 -7.38
C ARG A 389 -20.95 -18.86 -8.09
N GLU A 390 -20.97 -17.58 -7.72
CA GLU A 390 -21.86 -16.62 -8.38
C GLU A 390 -21.43 -16.33 -9.82
N MET A 391 -20.12 -16.23 -10.09
CA MET A 391 -19.61 -16.15 -11.46
C MET A 391 -19.98 -17.38 -12.29
N ALA A 392 -19.85 -18.59 -11.72
CA ALA A 392 -20.18 -19.83 -12.40
C ALA A 392 -21.68 -19.90 -12.78
N ARG A 393 -22.56 -19.49 -11.87
CA ARG A 393 -24.00 -19.37 -12.14
C ARG A 393 -24.29 -18.39 -13.27
N LEU A 394 -23.65 -17.21 -13.27
CA LEU A 394 -23.77 -16.23 -14.36
C LEU A 394 -23.31 -16.82 -15.71
N LYS A 395 -22.31 -17.71 -15.68
CA LYS A 395 -21.80 -18.41 -16.88
C LYS A 395 -22.61 -19.65 -17.28
N GLY A 396 -23.56 -20.10 -16.45
CA GLY A 396 -24.28 -21.37 -16.64
C GLY A 396 -23.37 -22.60 -16.47
N ASP A 397 -22.32 -22.49 -15.66
CA ASP A 397 -21.38 -23.57 -15.34
C ASP A 397 -21.77 -24.23 -14.01
N ASP A 398 -22.80 -25.08 -14.08
CA ASP A 398 -23.34 -25.77 -12.90
C ASP A 398 -22.28 -26.63 -12.20
N HIS A 399 -21.35 -27.22 -12.95
CA HIS A 399 -20.29 -28.05 -12.38
C HIS A 399 -19.36 -27.26 -11.45
N THR A 400 -18.87 -26.09 -11.89
CA THR A 400 -18.03 -25.24 -11.03
C THR A 400 -18.82 -24.68 -9.85
N ALA A 401 -20.11 -24.37 -10.02
CA ALA A 401 -20.96 -23.90 -8.94
C ALA A 401 -21.19 -24.97 -7.85
N GLU A 402 -21.40 -26.23 -8.25
CA GLU A 402 -21.50 -27.39 -7.36
C GLU A 402 -20.16 -27.66 -6.65
N LEU A 403 -19.05 -27.71 -7.40
CA LEU A 403 -17.71 -27.89 -6.84
C LEU A 403 -17.39 -26.81 -5.78
N ALA A 404 -17.69 -25.55 -6.06
CA ALA A 404 -17.47 -24.46 -5.09
C ALA A 404 -18.33 -24.64 -3.82
N THR A 405 -19.53 -25.20 -3.94
CA THR A 405 -20.40 -25.50 -2.81
C THR A 405 -19.85 -26.66 -1.97
N GLU A 406 -19.39 -27.74 -2.62
CA GLU A 406 -18.78 -28.90 -1.95
C GLU A 406 -17.49 -28.53 -1.22
N LEU A 407 -16.59 -27.78 -1.87
CA LEU A 407 -15.35 -27.30 -1.27
C LEU A 407 -15.63 -26.42 -0.05
N ARG A 408 -16.61 -25.51 -0.14
CA ARG A 408 -16.99 -24.68 1.00
C ARG A 408 -17.47 -25.53 2.18
N ALA A 409 -18.32 -26.53 1.93
CA ALA A 409 -18.80 -27.42 2.98
C ALA A 409 -17.66 -28.21 3.64
N GLY A 410 -16.71 -28.71 2.85
CA GLY A 410 -15.52 -29.41 3.37
C GLY A 410 -14.63 -28.52 4.23
N ILE A 411 -14.39 -27.27 3.82
CA ILE A 411 -13.59 -26.32 4.60
C ILE A 411 -14.28 -26.00 5.93
N ALA A 412 -15.59 -25.74 5.93
CA ALA A 412 -16.35 -25.45 7.15
C ALA A 412 -16.27 -26.61 8.16
N GLU A 413 -16.47 -27.86 7.68
CA GLU A 413 -16.33 -29.06 8.52
C GLU A 413 -14.88 -29.24 9.03
N GLY A 414 -13.89 -28.91 8.21
CA GLY A 414 -12.48 -28.93 8.58
C GLY A 414 -12.13 -27.93 9.69
N PHE A 415 -12.63 -26.69 9.60
CA PHE A 415 -12.41 -25.66 10.62
C PHE A 415 -12.92 -26.09 11.99
N GLU A 416 -14.18 -26.53 12.06
CA GLU A 416 -14.82 -27.00 13.29
C GLU A 416 -14.03 -28.16 13.92
N LYS A 417 -13.55 -29.12 13.12
CA LYS A 417 -12.93 -30.34 13.64
C LYS A 417 -11.44 -30.24 13.91
N ARG A 418 -10.73 -29.35 13.22
CA ARG A 418 -9.26 -29.37 13.15
C ARG A 418 -8.60 -28.08 13.58
N LEU A 419 -9.30 -26.95 13.53
CA LEU A 419 -8.73 -25.64 13.85
C LEU A 419 -9.40 -24.97 15.06
N TYR A 420 -10.63 -25.35 15.41
CA TYR A 420 -11.30 -24.81 16.60
C TYR A 420 -10.74 -25.37 17.90
N ASP A 421 -10.27 -24.48 18.78
CA ASP A 421 -9.80 -24.80 20.12
C ASP A 421 -10.88 -24.41 21.13
N ALA A 422 -11.67 -25.41 21.54
CA ALA A 422 -12.79 -25.23 22.47
C ALA A 422 -12.37 -24.82 23.89
N ASP A 423 -11.12 -25.08 24.30
CA ASP A 423 -10.64 -24.66 25.63
C ASP A 423 -10.32 -23.16 25.64
N ARG A 424 -9.85 -22.62 24.51
CA ARG A 424 -9.51 -21.21 24.33
C ARG A 424 -10.61 -20.37 23.66
N GLY A 425 -11.68 -20.98 23.15
CA GLY A 425 -12.78 -20.27 22.50
C GLY A 425 -12.40 -19.59 21.19
N CYS A 426 -11.40 -20.11 20.47
CA CYS A 426 -10.88 -19.47 19.25
C CYS A 426 -10.29 -20.48 18.25
N LEU A 427 -9.96 -20.01 17.05
CA LEU A 427 -9.27 -20.79 16.03
C LEU A 427 -7.75 -20.64 16.14
N VAL A 428 -7.03 -21.75 15.97
CA VAL A 428 -5.57 -21.75 15.78
C VAL A 428 -5.20 -21.53 14.32
N ASP A 429 -3.99 -21.05 14.07
CA ASP A 429 -3.53 -20.73 12.71
C ASP A 429 -3.35 -21.95 11.82
N ALA A 430 -2.99 -23.09 12.40
CA ALA A 430 -2.66 -24.28 11.63
C ALA A 430 -2.92 -25.60 12.36
N ASN A 431 -3.03 -26.66 11.58
CA ASN A 431 -2.99 -28.03 12.05
C ASN A 431 -1.90 -28.81 11.29
N LEU A 432 -1.07 -29.54 12.04
CA LEU A 432 0.02 -30.36 11.53
C LEU A 432 -0.26 -31.83 11.83
N ASP A 433 -0.57 -32.61 10.81
CA ASP A 433 -0.81 -34.06 10.92
C ASP A 433 -1.87 -34.44 11.99
N GLY A 434 -2.91 -33.62 12.14
CA GLY A 434 -3.98 -33.82 13.13
C GLY A 434 -3.70 -33.21 14.50
N GLN A 435 -2.65 -32.41 14.65
CA GLN A 435 -2.32 -31.69 15.88
C GLN A 435 -2.42 -30.19 15.65
N GLN A 436 -3.28 -29.53 16.41
CA GLN A 436 -3.36 -28.06 16.45
C GLN A 436 -2.04 -27.47 16.93
N VAL A 437 -1.65 -26.35 16.32
CA VAL A 437 -0.54 -25.53 16.81
C VAL A 437 -1.03 -24.60 17.92
N ASP A 438 -0.12 -24.10 18.76
CA ASP A 438 -0.49 -23.17 19.82
C ASP A 438 -0.77 -21.75 19.29
N HIS A 439 -0.33 -21.44 18.07
CA HIS A 439 -0.38 -20.09 17.48
C HIS A 439 -1.83 -19.65 17.15
N VAL A 440 -2.19 -18.44 17.60
CA VAL A 440 -3.50 -17.79 17.37
C VAL A 440 -3.24 -16.41 16.78
N SER A 441 -4.03 -16.02 15.78
CA SER A 441 -3.94 -14.71 15.13
C SER A 441 -5.32 -14.09 14.89
N GLU A 442 -5.35 -12.77 14.76
CA GLU A 442 -6.53 -12.10 14.18
C GLU A 442 -6.86 -12.68 12.81
N HIS A 443 -5.84 -12.96 11.97
CA HIS A 443 -6.03 -13.38 10.58
C HIS A 443 -6.90 -14.62 10.44
N CYS A 444 -6.66 -15.66 11.24
CA CYS A 444 -7.44 -16.90 11.17
C CYS A 444 -8.87 -16.66 11.64
N ASN A 445 -9.00 -16.00 12.80
CA ASN A 445 -10.24 -15.79 13.51
C ASN A 445 -11.17 -14.83 12.77
N VAL A 446 -10.71 -13.62 12.44
CA VAL A 446 -11.55 -12.60 11.79
C VAL A 446 -11.88 -12.96 10.34
N ALA A 447 -11.00 -13.67 9.62
CA ALA A 447 -11.33 -14.15 8.28
C ALA A 447 -12.40 -15.25 8.32
N ALA A 448 -12.38 -16.13 9.34
CA ALA A 448 -13.41 -17.14 9.52
C ALA A 448 -14.78 -16.50 9.79
N ILE A 449 -14.82 -15.46 10.63
CA ILE A 449 -16.04 -14.66 10.87
C ILE A 449 -16.49 -14.00 9.56
N HIS A 450 -15.66 -13.14 8.97
CA HIS A 450 -16.07 -12.31 7.82
C HIS A 450 -16.54 -13.12 6.62
N PHE A 451 -15.91 -14.27 6.34
CA PHE A 451 -16.32 -15.11 5.21
C PHE A 451 -17.50 -16.04 5.53
N GLY A 452 -17.97 -16.08 6.78
CA GLY A 452 -19.08 -16.91 7.26
C GLY A 452 -18.74 -18.39 7.34
N LEU A 453 -17.58 -18.71 7.94
CA LEU A 453 -17.10 -20.07 8.18
C LEU A 453 -17.54 -20.64 9.52
N VAL A 454 -17.77 -19.78 10.49
CA VAL A 454 -18.19 -20.13 11.86
C VAL A 454 -19.63 -19.70 12.08
N ASP A 455 -20.27 -20.24 13.12
CA ASP A 455 -21.62 -19.86 13.51
C ASP A 455 -21.61 -18.74 14.56
N GLY A 456 -22.78 -18.14 14.83
CA GLY A 456 -22.88 -16.97 15.71
C GLY A 456 -22.45 -17.21 17.16
N ASP A 457 -22.53 -18.46 17.65
CA ASP A 457 -22.04 -18.79 18.99
C ASP A 457 -20.50 -18.78 19.00
N THR A 458 -19.87 -19.39 17.99
CA THR A 458 -18.41 -19.38 17.81
C THR A 458 -17.88 -17.98 17.52
N GLU A 459 -18.59 -17.17 16.73
CA GLU A 459 -18.27 -15.76 16.49
C GLU A 459 -18.18 -14.99 17.82
N ALA A 460 -19.18 -15.14 18.69
CA ALA A 460 -19.21 -14.47 19.98
C ALA A 460 -18.06 -14.92 20.91
N GLU A 461 -17.71 -16.21 20.92
CA GLU A 461 -16.57 -16.73 21.69
C GLU A 461 -15.25 -16.14 21.20
N ILE A 462 -15.05 -16.06 19.88
CA ILE A 462 -13.86 -15.44 19.27
C ILE A 462 -13.76 -13.96 19.63
N ILE A 463 -14.87 -13.20 19.50
CA ILE A 463 -14.86 -11.77 19.80
C ILE A 463 -14.56 -11.52 21.28
N ASP A 464 -15.18 -12.28 22.20
CA ASP A 464 -14.86 -12.16 23.62
C ASP A 464 -13.38 -12.45 23.86
N ALA A 465 -12.86 -13.56 23.33
CA ALA A 465 -11.49 -13.99 23.56
C ALA A 465 -10.44 -12.98 23.06
N LEU A 466 -10.64 -12.35 21.90
CA LEU A 466 -9.66 -11.47 21.28
C LEU A 466 -9.79 -9.99 21.66
N TYR A 467 -11.02 -9.48 21.85
CA TYR A 467 -11.26 -8.03 21.96
C TYR A 467 -11.93 -7.58 23.25
N GLU A 468 -12.58 -8.46 24.02
CA GLU A 468 -13.30 -8.05 25.23
C GLU A 468 -12.63 -8.55 26.51
N SER A 469 -12.48 -9.87 26.64
CA SER A 469 -11.82 -10.50 27.77
C SER A 469 -10.31 -10.58 27.59
N GLU A 470 -9.83 -10.48 26.34
CA GLU A 470 -8.42 -10.62 25.95
C GLU A 470 -7.79 -11.85 26.61
N SER A 471 -8.51 -12.97 26.60
CA SER A 471 -8.17 -14.17 27.36
C SER A 471 -7.10 -15.04 26.70
N VAL A 472 -6.71 -14.71 25.47
CA VAL A 472 -5.68 -15.41 24.69
C VAL A 472 -4.62 -14.43 24.19
N ASP A 473 -3.36 -14.88 24.17
CA ASP A 473 -2.30 -14.18 23.43
C ASP A 473 -2.50 -14.44 21.94
N TYR A 474 -2.55 -13.39 21.13
CA TYR A 474 -2.72 -13.50 19.68
C TYR A 474 -1.82 -12.54 18.91
N VAL A 475 -1.61 -12.85 17.63
CA VAL A 475 -0.91 -11.97 16.69
C VAL A 475 -1.88 -10.99 16.05
N GLU A 476 -1.60 -9.69 16.25
CA GLU A 476 -2.34 -8.58 15.66
C GLU A 476 -2.09 -8.48 14.15
N ALA A 477 -3.16 -8.23 13.39
CA ALA A 477 -3.11 -7.88 11.98
C ALA A 477 -2.36 -6.57 11.78
N GLN A 478 -1.46 -6.56 10.79
CA GLN A 478 -0.88 -5.33 10.26
C GLN A 478 -1.96 -4.55 9.48
N PRO A 479 -1.67 -3.31 9.04
CA PRO A 479 -2.68 -2.46 8.41
C PRO A 479 -3.39 -3.13 7.22
N PHE A 480 -2.67 -3.95 6.44
CA PHE A 480 -3.22 -4.67 5.30
C PHE A 480 -4.41 -5.54 5.67
N PHE A 481 -4.22 -6.46 6.63
CA PHE A 481 -5.25 -7.44 6.97
C PHE A 481 -6.27 -6.90 7.98
N THR A 482 -6.00 -5.75 8.59
CA THR A 482 -6.98 -5.06 9.45
C THR A 482 -8.24 -4.65 8.66
N THR A 483 -8.20 -4.61 7.32
CA THR A 483 -9.42 -4.54 6.49
C THR A 483 -10.44 -5.63 6.83
N VAL A 484 -9.98 -6.87 7.04
CA VAL A 484 -10.83 -8.02 7.39
C VAL A 484 -11.26 -7.95 8.85
N VAL A 485 -10.40 -7.44 9.74
CA VAL A 485 -10.75 -7.19 11.15
C VAL A 485 -11.97 -6.27 11.25
N LEU A 486 -11.91 -5.12 10.58
CA LEU A 486 -12.99 -4.14 10.61
C LEU A 486 -14.30 -4.72 10.07
N GLN A 487 -14.23 -5.48 8.98
CA GLN A 487 -15.41 -6.12 8.39
C GLN A 487 -15.99 -7.21 9.30
N ALA A 488 -15.15 -8.06 9.91
CA ALA A 488 -15.60 -9.10 10.84
C ALA A 488 -16.29 -8.53 12.09
N LEU A 489 -15.77 -7.41 12.63
CA LEU A 489 -16.37 -6.72 13.76
C LEU A 489 -17.74 -6.12 13.39
N ASP A 490 -17.89 -5.56 12.19
CA ASP A 490 -19.18 -5.10 11.68
C ASP A 490 -20.17 -6.27 11.49
N ASP A 491 -19.73 -7.38 10.89
CA ASP A 491 -20.56 -8.57 10.62
C ASP A 491 -21.14 -9.19 11.91
N THR A 492 -20.44 -9.05 13.05
CA THR A 492 -20.88 -9.55 14.37
C THR A 492 -21.72 -8.56 15.16
N GLY A 493 -22.05 -7.39 14.57
CA GLY A 493 -22.79 -6.32 15.24
C GLY A 493 -21.95 -5.55 16.26
N ARG A 494 -20.63 -5.71 16.23
CA ARG A 494 -19.65 -5.03 17.10
C ARG A 494 -18.96 -3.87 16.39
N PHE A 495 -19.78 -3.05 15.75
CA PHE A 495 -19.32 -1.84 15.08
C PHE A 495 -18.68 -0.84 16.06
N ASP A 496 -19.04 -0.89 17.35
CA ASP A 496 -18.37 -0.18 18.44
C ASP A 496 -16.87 -0.55 18.52
N LEU A 497 -16.56 -1.84 18.54
CA LEU A 497 -15.16 -2.31 18.55
C LEU A 497 -14.43 -1.95 17.26
N ALA A 498 -15.11 -1.99 16.10
CA ALA A 498 -14.51 -1.60 14.84
C ALA A 498 -14.08 -0.11 14.85
N LEU A 499 -14.89 0.76 15.44
CA LEU A 499 -14.56 2.18 15.62
C LEU A 499 -13.41 2.37 16.61
N ASP A 500 -13.37 1.61 17.70
CA ASP A 500 -12.25 1.65 18.65
C ASP A 500 -10.94 1.21 17.99
N VAL A 501 -10.96 0.15 17.17
CA VAL A 501 -9.82 -0.28 16.35
C VAL A 501 -9.37 0.82 15.39
N LEU A 502 -10.28 1.54 14.74
CA LEU A 502 -9.92 2.66 13.86
C LEU A 502 -9.27 3.82 14.63
N ARG A 503 -9.88 4.23 15.75
CA ARG A 503 -9.38 5.33 16.59
C ARG A 503 -8.01 5.00 17.16
N GLU A 504 -7.78 3.77 17.59
CA GLU A 504 -6.49 3.35 18.11
C GLU A 504 -5.47 3.15 16.98
N ARG A 505 -5.73 2.25 16.02
CA ARG A 505 -4.72 1.82 15.03
C ARG A 505 -4.41 2.87 13.96
N TRP A 506 -5.38 3.70 13.58
CA TRP A 506 -5.13 4.82 12.64
C TRP A 506 -5.10 6.17 13.35
N GLY A 507 -6.01 6.42 14.30
CA GLY A 507 -6.02 7.69 15.03
C GLY A 507 -4.74 7.86 15.86
N GLU A 508 -4.54 7.04 16.90
CA GLU A 508 -3.40 7.18 17.82
C GLU A 508 -2.06 6.80 17.16
N ARG A 509 -2.01 5.67 16.42
CA ARG A 509 -0.74 5.22 15.82
C ARG A 509 -0.33 5.99 14.57
N MET A 510 -1.25 6.71 13.89
CA MET A 510 -0.91 7.50 12.69
C MET A 510 -1.27 8.99 12.81
N VAL A 511 -2.56 9.34 12.94
CA VAL A 511 -3.01 10.73 12.91
C VAL A 511 -2.36 11.56 14.02
N GLU A 512 -2.40 11.10 15.27
CA GLU A 512 -1.82 11.82 16.42
C GLU A 512 -0.29 11.98 16.32
N ARG A 513 0.38 11.09 15.58
CA ARG A 513 1.82 11.17 15.29
C ARG A 513 2.15 12.09 14.11
N GLY A 514 1.16 12.72 13.50
CA GLY A 514 1.34 13.70 12.42
C GLY A 514 1.60 13.10 11.04
N TYR A 515 1.20 11.84 10.82
CA TYR A 515 1.27 11.25 9.49
C TYR A 515 0.24 11.88 8.55
N THR A 516 0.63 12.03 7.28
CA THR A 516 -0.20 12.62 6.21
C THR A 516 -0.65 11.60 5.17
N SER A 517 -0.31 10.32 5.41
CA SER A 517 -0.63 9.14 4.61
C SER A 517 -0.47 7.90 5.49
N THR A 518 -1.02 6.77 5.06
CA THR A 518 -1.05 5.53 5.84
C THR A 518 0.26 4.73 5.73
N LEU A 519 0.69 4.06 6.80
CA LEU A 519 1.94 3.29 6.88
C LEU A 519 1.82 1.89 6.25
N GLU A 520 2.93 1.28 5.82
CA GLU A 520 2.96 -0.11 5.36
C GLU A 520 2.74 -1.12 6.51
N GLU A 521 3.43 -0.94 7.63
CA GLU A 521 3.32 -1.75 8.85
C GLU A 521 3.09 -0.81 10.04
N TRP A 522 2.65 -1.34 11.18
CA TRP A 522 2.54 -0.52 12.40
C TRP A 522 3.92 -0.02 12.90
N THR A 523 5.00 -0.70 12.53
CA THR A 523 6.37 -0.37 12.94
C THR A 523 7.15 0.37 11.86
N GLU A 524 7.67 1.55 12.22
CA GLU A 524 8.27 2.51 11.29
C GLU A 524 9.72 2.18 10.88
N ASN A 525 10.52 1.70 11.85
CA ASN A 525 11.98 1.59 11.71
C ASN A 525 12.47 0.17 11.43
N GLY A 526 11.57 -0.74 11.12
CA GLY A 526 11.86 -2.13 10.82
C GLY A 526 10.60 -2.96 10.96
N SER A 527 10.72 -4.26 10.66
CA SER A 527 9.63 -5.22 10.81
C SER A 527 10.00 -6.29 11.82
N TRP A 528 9.00 -6.79 12.56
CA TRP A 528 9.13 -7.90 13.50
C TRP A 528 8.33 -9.13 13.04
N ARG A 529 8.47 -9.47 11.75
CA ARG A 529 7.66 -10.48 11.05
C ARG A 529 7.81 -11.91 11.59
N ASP A 530 8.91 -12.19 12.28
CA ASP A 530 9.25 -13.47 12.89
C ASP A 530 9.69 -13.30 14.36
N GLY A 531 9.26 -12.20 14.99
CA GLY A 531 9.68 -11.82 16.34
C GLY A 531 11.11 -11.25 16.42
N GLU A 532 11.83 -11.12 15.31
CA GLU A 532 13.15 -10.47 15.25
C GLU A 532 13.12 -9.15 14.46
N PHE A 533 13.87 -8.16 14.93
CA PHE A 533 13.96 -6.87 14.26
C PHE A 533 14.76 -6.97 12.97
N PHE A 534 14.09 -6.66 11.87
CA PHE A 534 14.71 -6.52 10.56
C PHE A 534 14.73 -5.04 10.15
N GLY A 535 15.90 -4.41 10.26
CA GLY A 535 16.11 -2.96 10.13
C GLY A 535 16.03 -2.38 8.71
N ILE A 536 15.04 -2.82 7.92
CA ILE A 536 14.68 -2.17 6.65
C ILE A 536 13.51 -1.21 6.92
N PRO A 537 13.67 0.09 6.61
CA PRO A 537 12.60 1.07 6.78
C PRO A 537 11.35 0.72 5.93
N ARG A 538 10.16 0.83 6.53
CA ARG A 538 8.85 0.61 5.87
C ARG A 538 8.26 1.86 5.25
N SER A 539 7.39 1.74 4.25
CA SER A 539 6.81 2.92 3.61
C SER A 539 5.88 3.68 4.56
N HIS A 540 5.89 5.01 4.44
CA HIS A 540 4.95 5.90 5.14
C HIS A 540 3.77 6.35 4.25
N SER A 541 3.64 5.76 3.06
CA SER A 541 2.58 6.06 2.10
C SER A 541 2.14 4.80 1.35
N HIS A 542 1.52 3.84 2.05
CA HIS A 542 1.14 2.54 1.50
C HIS A 542 -0.38 2.39 1.35
N ALA A 543 -0.85 2.15 0.12
CA ALA A 543 -2.28 2.12 -0.21
C ALA A 543 -3.05 0.99 0.44
N TRP A 544 -2.36 -0.11 0.76
CA TRP A 544 -2.98 -1.28 1.38
C TRP A 544 -3.49 -1.06 2.81
N SER A 545 -3.23 0.13 3.37
CA SER A 545 -3.64 0.56 4.70
C SER A 545 -4.74 1.62 4.64
N ALA A 546 -5.23 1.93 3.44
CA ALA A 546 -6.22 2.98 3.21
C ALA A 546 -7.66 2.46 3.24
N HIS A 547 -7.90 1.25 3.77
CA HIS A 547 -9.25 0.69 3.91
C HIS A 547 -10.22 1.54 4.75
N PRO A 548 -9.80 2.34 5.76
CA PRO A 548 -10.75 3.20 6.48
C PRO A 548 -11.56 4.13 5.56
N ALA A 549 -11.00 4.50 4.41
CA ALA A 549 -11.70 5.30 3.40
C ALA A 549 -12.90 4.58 2.77
N GLU A 550 -12.85 3.26 2.65
CA GLU A 550 -14.00 2.44 2.25
C GLU A 550 -14.92 2.17 3.44
N PHE A 551 -14.36 1.77 4.57
CA PHE A 551 -15.13 1.36 5.75
C PHE A 551 -16.06 2.47 6.26
N LEU A 552 -15.54 3.71 6.40
CA LEU A 552 -16.33 4.86 6.87
C LEU A 552 -17.40 5.32 5.87
N VAL A 553 -17.33 4.88 4.61
CA VAL A 553 -18.32 5.18 3.58
C VAL A 553 -19.35 4.06 3.45
N ARG A 554 -18.88 2.81 3.32
CA ARG A 554 -19.73 1.66 2.99
C ARG A 554 -20.24 0.94 4.22
N ASN A 555 -19.37 0.56 5.15
CA ASN A 555 -19.76 -0.20 6.34
C ASN A 555 -20.58 0.67 7.32
N LEU A 556 -20.17 1.92 7.53
CA LEU A 556 -20.92 2.86 8.38
C LEU A 556 -22.37 3.07 7.92
N THR A 557 -22.60 3.06 6.60
CA THR A 557 -23.94 3.22 6.03
C THR A 557 -24.65 1.88 5.77
N GLY A 558 -23.96 0.75 5.97
CA GLY A 558 -24.43 -0.58 5.59
C GLY A 558 -24.77 -0.68 4.10
N PHE A 559 -24.02 0.01 3.24
CA PHE A 559 -24.29 0.07 1.81
C PHE A 559 -24.04 -1.28 1.12
N GLU A 560 -25.11 -1.88 0.60
CA GLU A 560 -25.07 -3.14 -0.12
C GLU A 560 -25.57 -2.99 -1.56
N ILE A 561 -24.81 -3.56 -2.50
CA ILE A 561 -25.22 -3.67 -3.90
C ILE A 561 -26.06 -4.94 -4.08
N ILE A 562 -27.37 -4.78 -4.30
CA ILE A 562 -28.31 -5.90 -4.49
C ILE A 562 -28.31 -6.36 -5.95
N GLU A 563 -28.33 -5.41 -6.88
CA GLU A 563 -28.24 -5.68 -8.32
C GLU A 563 -26.97 -5.03 -8.91
N PRO A 564 -26.23 -5.73 -9.79
CA PRO A 564 -25.04 -5.19 -10.42
C PRO A 564 -25.27 -3.83 -11.11
N GLY A 565 -24.32 -2.92 -10.99
CA GLY A 565 -24.40 -1.55 -11.51
C GLY A 565 -25.02 -0.54 -10.53
N CYS A 566 -25.28 -0.96 -9.28
CA CYS A 566 -25.90 -0.14 -8.24
C CYS A 566 -27.31 0.35 -8.59
N GLY A 567 -28.02 -0.33 -9.50
CA GLY A 567 -29.41 0.01 -9.85
C GLY A 567 -30.39 -0.28 -8.71
N THR A 568 -30.13 -1.32 -7.93
CA THR A 568 -30.84 -1.63 -6.67
C THR A 568 -29.82 -1.80 -5.55
N VAL A 569 -30.01 -1.08 -4.46
CA VAL A 569 -29.11 -1.04 -3.30
C VAL A 569 -29.89 -1.13 -2.00
N ALA A 570 -29.25 -1.61 -0.94
CA ALA A 570 -29.79 -1.60 0.41
C ALA A 570 -28.86 -0.82 1.35
N PHE A 571 -29.42 -0.41 2.48
CA PHE A 571 -28.72 0.32 3.53
C PHE A 571 -29.09 -0.26 4.89
N ASP A 572 -28.08 -0.42 5.74
CA ASP A 572 -28.20 -0.66 7.18
C ASP A 572 -27.34 0.35 7.96
N PRO A 573 -27.75 1.64 8.01
CA PRO A 573 -26.91 2.69 8.56
C PRO A 573 -26.71 2.51 10.06
N LYS A 574 -25.46 2.47 10.49
CA LYS A 574 -25.11 2.12 11.87
C LYS A 574 -25.52 3.22 12.85
N GLU A 575 -25.99 2.79 14.03
CA GLU A 575 -26.23 3.69 15.14
C GLU A 575 -24.90 4.07 15.80
N THR A 576 -24.57 5.35 15.76
CA THR A 576 -23.32 5.89 16.30
C THR A 576 -23.58 6.91 17.41
N GLU A 577 -22.58 7.10 18.27
CA GLU A 577 -22.57 8.19 19.26
C GLU A 577 -22.38 9.57 18.61
N PHE A 578 -21.82 9.61 17.41
CA PHE A 578 -21.53 10.80 16.61
C PHE A 578 -22.55 10.98 15.47
N GLU A 579 -22.63 12.19 14.94
CA GLU A 579 -23.36 12.54 13.71
C GLU A 579 -22.47 12.38 12.49
N TYR A 580 -23.05 12.04 11.33
CA TYR A 580 -22.26 11.87 10.11
C TYR A 580 -23.04 12.24 8.84
N GLU A 581 -22.29 12.64 7.82
CA GLU A 581 -22.72 12.76 6.43
C GLU A 581 -21.77 11.96 5.53
N VAL A 582 -22.35 11.11 4.69
CA VAL A 582 -21.63 10.25 3.75
C VAL A 582 -22.17 10.47 2.35
N THR A 583 -21.28 10.60 1.38
CA THR A 583 -21.60 10.58 -0.04
C THR A 583 -20.98 9.35 -0.67
N ILE A 584 -21.83 8.48 -1.23
CA ILE A 584 -21.43 7.24 -1.90
C ILE A 584 -21.55 7.43 -3.40
N PRO A 585 -20.44 7.45 -4.15
CA PRO A 585 -20.50 7.56 -5.60
C PRO A 585 -20.91 6.22 -6.21
N THR A 586 -21.89 6.24 -7.10
CA THR A 586 -22.32 5.07 -7.89
C THR A 586 -22.32 5.41 -9.38
N PRO A 587 -22.33 4.41 -10.29
CA PRO A 587 -22.47 4.65 -11.72
C PRO A 587 -23.72 5.46 -12.11
N GLU A 588 -24.79 5.36 -11.31
CA GLU A 588 -26.08 6.05 -11.52
C GLU A 588 -26.13 7.44 -10.86
N GLY A 589 -25.05 7.86 -10.19
CA GLY A 589 -24.92 9.13 -9.48
C GLY A 589 -24.66 8.96 -7.98
N PRO A 590 -24.31 10.05 -7.26
CA PRO A 590 -24.03 9.98 -5.83
C PRO A 590 -25.31 9.74 -5.02
N ILE A 591 -25.19 8.91 -3.97
CA ILE A 591 -26.20 8.72 -2.92
C ILE A 591 -25.71 9.41 -1.65
N HIS A 592 -26.56 10.21 -1.01
CA HIS A 592 -26.23 10.89 0.23
C HIS A 592 -26.92 10.21 1.42
N VAL A 593 -26.15 9.88 2.45
CA VAL A 593 -26.64 9.29 3.71
C VAL A 593 -26.21 10.20 4.84
N SER A 594 -27.14 10.62 5.69
CA SER A 594 -26.84 11.48 6.84
C SER A 594 -27.53 10.97 8.10
N ARG A 595 -26.85 11.09 9.24
CA ARG A 595 -27.42 10.87 10.57
C ARG A 595 -27.30 12.14 11.41
N THR A 596 -28.43 12.75 11.74
CA THR A 596 -28.51 13.98 12.55
C THR A 596 -29.63 13.84 13.59
N ASP A 597 -29.39 14.24 14.83
CA ASP A 597 -30.30 14.06 15.97
C ASP A 597 -30.83 12.61 16.09
N GLY A 598 -29.99 11.63 15.80
CA GLY A 598 -30.35 10.20 15.79
C GLY A 598 -31.29 9.76 14.67
N LYS A 599 -31.54 10.60 13.67
CA LYS A 599 -32.38 10.28 12.51
C LYS A 599 -31.53 10.09 11.26
N VAL A 600 -31.79 9.00 10.56
CA VAL A 600 -31.15 8.69 9.28
C VAL A 600 -31.98 9.25 8.12
N ARG A 601 -31.30 9.84 7.14
CA ARG A 601 -31.86 10.25 5.86
C ARG A 601 -30.99 9.72 4.72
N ILE A 602 -31.65 9.15 3.71
CA ILE A 602 -31.02 8.65 2.47
C ILE A 602 -31.64 9.42 1.30
N ASP A 603 -30.80 10.03 0.48
CA ASP A 603 -31.18 10.73 -0.76
C ASP A 603 -30.46 10.08 -1.94
N ALA A 604 -31.22 9.39 -2.79
CA ALA A 604 -30.69 8.62 -3.90
C ALA A 604 -31.20 9.17 -5.25
N PRO A 605 -30.42 9.07 -6.33
CA PRO A 605 -30.86 9.46 -7.67
C PRO A 605 -32.12 8.70 -8.10
N PRO A 606 -32.99 9.27 -8.95
CA PRO A 606 -34.21 8.59 -9.40
C PRO A 606 -33.99 7.25 -10.13
N ALA A 607 -32.78 7.00 -10.62
CA ALA A 607 -32.39 5.76 -11.29
C ALA A 607 -32.04 4.62 -10.31
N VAL A 608 -31.80 4.94 -9.03
CA VAL A 608 -31.44 3.98 -7.99
C VAL A 608 -32.67 3.61 -7.18
N THR A 609 -32.90 2.30 -7.01
CA THR A 609 -33.91 1.77 -6.11
C THR A 609 -33.27 1.44 -4.76
N VAL A 610 -33.78 2.04 -3.68
CA VAL A 610 -33.41 1.68 -2.30
C VAL A 610 -34.41 0.65 -1.79
N ALA A 611 -33.92 -0.56 -1.48
CA ALA A 611 -34.71 -1.74 -1.14
C ALA A 611 -35.35 -1.70 0.26
#